data_AF-A0A829MC83-F1
#
_entry.id   AF-A0A829MC83-F1
#
_cell.length_a   1.000
_cell.length_b   1.000
_cell.length_c   1.000
_cell.angle_alpha   90.00
_cell.angle_beta   90.00
_cell.angle_gamma   90.00
#
_symmetry.space_group_name_H-M   'P 1'
#
loop_
_entity.id
_entity.type
_entity.pdbx_description
1 polymer ?
#
loop_
_entity_poly.entity_id
_entity_poly.type
_entity_poly.pdbx_seq_one_letter_code
_entity_poly.pdbx_strand_id
1 'polypeptide(L)' 'MYSHFMQDQHEAGHKGIFLAGDDVSWTPAWAEGAVQTALNAVWGIMTHFGGGSSTQNPGPGDVFAEIGPLKLPE' A
#
# COMPACT_ATOMS: atom_id res chain seq x y z
N MET A 1 -1.89 9.23 -2.73
CA MET A 1 -0.66 8.91 -1.97
C MET A 1 -0.83 7.62 -1.19
N TYR A 2 -1.79 7.53 -0.27
CA TYR A 2 -2.04 6.32 0.55
C TYR A 2 -2.05 4.97 -0.21
N SER A 3 -2.60 4.93 -1.42
CA SER A 3 -2.68 3.72 -2.27
C SER A 3 -1.40 3.39 -3.06
N HIS A 4 -0.32 4.16 -2.95
CA HIS A 4 0.87 4.05 -3.81
C HIS A 4 1.56 2.68 -3.77
N PHE A 5 1.39 1.92 -2.69
CA PHE A 5 1.92 0.57 -2.56
C PHE A 5 1.23 -0.46 -3.49
N MET A 6 0.02 -0.15 -4.00
CA MET A 6 -0.72 -0.98 -4.96
C MET A 6 -0.30 -0.64 -6.39
N GLN A 7 0.74 -1.31 -6.88
CA GLN A 7 1.37 -0.99 -8.18
C GLN A 7 0.99 -1.93 -9.33
N ASP A 8 -0.01 -2.81 -9.17
CA ASP A 8 -0.40 -3.78 -10.20
C ASP A 8 -0.65 -3.07 -11.55
N GLN A 9 -1.42 -1.98 -11.50
CA GLN A 9 -1.87 -1.24 -12.67
C GLN A 9 -0.88 -0.17 -13.14
N HIS A 10 0.28 -0.03 -12.49
CA HIS A 10 1.31 0.91 -12.92
C HIS A 10 2.01 0.41 -14.20
N GLU A 11 2.48 1.33 -15.03
CA GLU A 11 3.41 1.01 -16.10
C GLU A 11 4.74 0.46 -15.54
N ALA A 12 5.42 -0.40 -16.28
CA ALA A 12 6.62 -1.10 -15.80
C ALA A 12 7.71 -0.15 -15.28
N GLY A 13 7.91 1.01 -15.91
CA GLY A 13 8.89 2.02 -15.48
C GLY A 13 8.52 2.75 -14.18
N HIS A 14 7.29 2.61 -13.69
CA HIS A 14 6.76 3.24 -12.48
C HIS A 14 6.55 2.25 -11.32
N LYS A 15 7.05 1.01 -11.46
CA LYS A 15 7.03 0.00 -10.38
C LYS A 15 8.36 0.00 -9.63
N GLY A 16 8.33 -0.37 -8.34
CA GLY A 16 9.53 -0.66 -7.54
C GLY A 16 10.00 0.46 -6.61
N ILE A 17 9.46 1.68 -6.73
CA ILE A 17 9.60 2.72 -5.69
C ILE A 17 8.40 2.65 -4.76
N PHE A 18 8.60 2.69 -3.45
CA PHE A 18 7.50 2.67 -2.46
C PHE A 18 7.61 3.87 -1.52
N LEU A 19 6.47 4.48 -1.20
CA LEU A 19 6.37 5.63 -0.30
C LEU A 19 5.64 5.20 0.97
N ALA A 20 6.13 5.67 2.11
CA ALA A 20 5.54 5.48 3.43
C ALA A 20 5.95 6.65 4.34
N GLY A 21 5.17 6.89 5.38
CA GLY A 21 5.30 8.05 6.24
C GLY A 21 3.94 8.58 6.67
N ASP A 22 3.89 9.40 7.70
CA ASP A 22 2.63 10.00 8.16
C ASP A 22 2.06 10.98 7.13
N ASP A 23 2.92 11.56 6.28
CA ASP A 23 2.57 12.36 5.09
C ASP A 23 1.87 11.56 3.98
N VAL A 24 2.11 10.25 3.90
CA VAL A 24 1.40 9.32 3.00
C VAL A 24 0.06 8.86 3.61
N SER A 25 -0.08 8.99 4.93
CA SER A 25 -1.22 8.48 5.70
C SER A 25 -2.45 9.39 5.65
N TRP A 26 -3.56 8.92 6.24
CA TRP A 26 -4.76 9.74 6.48
C TRP A 26 -4.74 10.46 7.84
N THR A 27 -3.70 10.23 8.66
CA THR A 27 -3.57 10.74 10.02
C THR A 27 -2.20 11.40 10.22
N PRO A 28 -1.88 12.48 9.48
CA PRO A 28 -0.61 13.17 9.61
C PRO A 28 -0.40 13.70 11.04
N ALA A 29 0.85 13.86 11.45
CA ALA A 29 1.25 14.17 12.83
C ALA A 29 0.91 13.09 13.89
N TRP A 30 0.50 11.89 13.44
CA TRP A 30 0.35 10.71 14.29
C TRP A 30 1.24 9.59 13.80
N ALA A 31 2.12 9.08 14.69
CA ALA A 31 3.08 8.04 14.35
C ALA A 31 2.44 6.76 13.81
N GLU A 32 1.22 6.45 14.25
CA GLU A 32 0.43 5.31 13.74
C GLU A 32 0.27 5.36 12.21
N GLY A 33 0.06 6.55 11.63
CA GLY A 33 -0.05 6.72 10.19
C GLY A 33 1.23 6.34 9.44
N ALA A 34 2.39 6.69 10.01
CA ALA A 34 3.69 6.27 9.46
C ALA A 34 3.88 4.75 9.53
N VAL A 35 3.48 4.12 10.64
CA VAL A 35 3.61 2.66 10.81
C VAL A 35 2.68 1.91 9.86
N GLN A 36 1.41 2.32 9.75
CA GLN A 36 0.45 1.66 8.85
C GLN A 36 0.86 1.77 7.38
N THR A 37 1.29 2.96 6.94
CA THR A 37 1.76 3.12 5.55
C THR A 37 3.07 2.38 5.30
N ALA A 38 3.94 2.24 6.29
CA ALA A 38 5.13 1.37 6.19
C ALA A 38 4.73 -0.11 6.01
N LEU A 39 3.72 -0.60 6.73
CA LEU A 39 3.21 -1.97 6.56
C LEU A 39 2.58 -2.18 5.17
N ASN A 40 1.88 -1.18 4.64
CA ASN A 40 1.39 -1.20 3.26
C ASN A 40 2.55 -1.31 2.26
N ALA A 41 3.62 -0.52 2.44
CA ALA A 41 4.82 -0.59 1.62
C ALA A 41 5.54 -1.93 1.74
N VAL A 42 5.61 -2.55 2.94
CA VAL A 42 6.15 -3.89 3.14
C VAL A 42 5.41 -4.91 2.29
N TRP A 43 4.07 -4.88 2.28
CA TRP A 43 3.29 -5.74 1.42
C TRP A 43 3.60 -5.48 -0.06
N GLY A 44 3.65 -4.22 -0.49
CA GLY A 44 3.98 -3.85 -1.87
C GLY A 44 5.35 -4.35 -2.32
N ILE A 45 6.38 -4.21 -1.46
CA ILE A 45 7.74 -4.70 -1.72
C ILE A 45 7.75 -6.23 -1.80
N MET A 46 7.14 -6.93 -0.84
CA MET A 46 7.03 -8.39 -0.86
C MET A 46 6.42 -8.87 -2.17
N THR A 47 5.30 -8.29 -2.59
CA THR A 47 4.61 -8.63 -3.84
C THR A 47 5.44 -8.29 -5.07
N HIS A 48 6.18 -7.17 -5.08
CA HIS A 48 7.07 -6.79 -6.17
C HIS A 48 8.20 -7.81 -6.40
N PHE A 49 8.68 -8.43 -5.33
CA PHE A 49 9.67 -9.52 -5.39
C PHE A 49 9.06 -10.90 -5.67
N GLY A 50 7.75 -10.99 -5.97
CA GLY A 50 7.05 -12.25 -6.26
C GLY A 50 6.65 -13.05 -5.02
N GLY A 51 6.70 -12.44 -3.83
CA GLY A 51 6.20 -13.02 -2.59
C GLY A 51 4.68 -12.86 -2.43
N GLY A 52 4.15 -13.35 -1.31
CA GLY A 52 2.73 -13.24 -0.99
C GLY A 52 2.45 -13.52 0.49
N SER A 53 1.32 -13.01 0.96
CA SER A 53 0.82 -13.25 2.32
C SER A 53 0.37 -14.70 2.50
N SER A 54 0.34 -15.16 3.75
CA SER A 54 -0.34 -16.42 4.09
C SER A 54 -1.85 -16.29 3.87
N THR A 55 -2.50 -17.34 3.36
CA THR A 55 -3.96 -17.37 3.18
C THR A 55 -4.74 -17.27 4.50
N GLN A 56 -4.11 -17.62 5.63
CA GLN A 56 -4.70 -17.51 6.97
C GLN A 56 -4.46 -16.13 7.60
N ASN A 57 -3.64 -15.27 6.99
CA ASN A 57 -3.32 -13.94 7.48
C ASN A 57 -3.09 -12.98 6.29
N PRO A 58 -4.17 -12.57 5.59
CA PRO A 58 -4.06 -11.66 4.46
C PRO A 58 -3.49 -10.31 4.91
N GLY A 59 -2.62 -9.75 4.08
CA GLY A 59 -2.03 -8.44 4.28
C GLY A 59 -2.82 -7.32 3.60
N PRO A 60 -2.32 -6.07 3.69
CA PRO A 60 -3.05 -4.89 3.23
C PRO A 60 -3.48 -4.92 1.75
N GLY A 61 -2.59 -5.36 0.85
CA GLY A 61 -2.89 -5.37 -0.58
C GLY A 61 -3.79 -6.52 -1.03
N ASP A 62 -3.95 -7.56 -0.21
CA ASP A 62 -4.81 -8.70 -0.52
C ASP A 62 -6.30 -8.32 -0.47
N VAL A 63 -6.65 -7.29 0.31
CA VAL A 63 -8.03 -6.82 0.51
C VAL A 63 -8.26 -5.40 0.01
N PHE A 64 -7.23 -4.70 -0.46
CA PHE A 64 -7.30 -3.26 -0.76
C PHE A 64 -8.34 -2.91 -1.83
N ALA A 65 -8.58 -3.80 -2.81
CA ALA A 65 -9.59 -3.57 -3.84
C ALA A 65 -11.03 -3.59 -3.28
N GLU A 66 -11.27 -4.29 -2.18
CA GLU A 66 -12.58 -4.42 -1.54
C GLU A 66 -12.83 -3.32 -0.50
N ILE A 67 -11.82 -3.01 0.33
CA ILE A 67 -11.97 -2.14 1.51
C ILE A 67 -11.11 -0.87 1.48
N GLY A 68 -10.40 -0.62 0.38
CA GLY A 68 -9.57 0.58 0.22
C GLY A 68 -10.40 1.88 0.18
N PRO A 69 -9.73 3.05 0.24
CA PRO A 69 -10.40 4.34 0.10
C PRO A 69 -11.17 4.44 -1.23
N LEU A 70 -12.34 5.07 -1.18
CA LEU A 70 -13.15 5.31 -2.37
C LEU A 70 -12.39 6.19 -3.37
N LYS A 71 -12.36 5.77 -4.64
CA LYS A 71 -11.93 6.62 -5.75
C LYS A 71 -13.06 7.60 -6.06
N LEU A 72 -12.78 8.90 -5.97
CA LEU A 72 -13.73 9.94 -6.34
C LEU A 72 -13.82 10.08 -7.87
N PRO A 73 -14.97 10.53 -8.40
CA PRO A 73 -15.07 10.92 -9.80
C PRO A 73 -14.10 12.07 -10.13
N GLU A 74 -13.76 12.21 -11.42
CA GLU A 74 -13.05 13.39 -11.93
C GLU A 74 -13.91 14.65 -11.90
#